data_AF-A0A660MA95-F1
#
_entry.id   AF-A0A660MA95-F1
#
_cell.length_a   1.000
_cell.length_b   1.000
_cell.length_c   1.000
_cell.angle_alpha   90.00
_cell.angle_beta   90.00
_cell.angle_gamma   90.00
#
_symmetry.space_group_name_H-M   'P 1'
#
loop_
_entity.id
_entity.type
_entity.pdbx_description
1 polymer ?
#
loop_
_entity_poly.entity_id
_entity_poly.type
_entity_poly.pdbx_seq_one_letter_code
_entity_poly.pdbx_strand_id
1 'polypeptide(L)' 'AARRFYNGGVRDLNTRIAMFPANIVAGMLGFKAREFFEVEDRASVENPVQVQF' A
#
# COMPACT_ATOMS: atom_id res chain seq x y z
N ALA A 1 -3.37 -3.69 12.41
CA ALA A 1 -2.58 -4.78 11.81
C ALA A 1 -2.78 -4.88 10.27
N ALA A 2 -4.02 -4.91 9.77
CA ALA A 2 -4.35 -5.08 8.34
C ALA A 2 -3.60 -4.12 7.38
N ARG A 3 -3.53 -2.81 7.67
CA ARG A 3 -2.77 -1.84 6.85
C ARG A 3 -1.29 -2.21 6.68
N ARG A 4 -0.63 -2.69 7.75
CA ARG A 4 0.79 -3.08 7.68
C ARG A 4 0.98 -4.32 6.81
N PHE A 5 0.08 -5.30 6.89
CA PHE A 5 0.12 -6.50 6.03
C PHE A 5 -0.14 -6.18 4.57
N TYR A 6 -1.15 -5.36 4.26
CA TYR A 6 -1.42 -4.91 2.89
C TYR A 6 -0.20 -4.18 2.32
N ASN A 7 0.33 -3.19 3.04
CA ASN A 7 1.49 -2.43 2.58
C ASN A 7 2.76 -3.31 2.47
N GLY A 8 2.92 -4.30 3.35
CA GLY A 8 4.00 -5.28 3.23
C GLY A 8 3.91 -6.07 1.91
N GLY A 9 2.72 -6.59 1.59
CA GLY A 9 2.47 -7.31 0.35
C GLY A 9 2.63 -6.45 -0.91
N VAL A 10 2.12 -5.21 -0.88
CA VAL A 10 2.28 -4.25 -1.99
C VAL A 10 3.76 -3.93 -2.23
N ARG A 11 4.55 -3.74 -1.18
CA ARG A 11 6.00 -3.51 -1.31
C ARG A 11 6.70 -4.68 -2.00
N ASP A 12 6.45 -5.90 -1.51
CA ASP A 12 7.06 -7.10 -2.07
C ASP A 12 6.66 -7.32 -3.53
N LEU A 13 5.36 -7.18 -3.85
CA LEU A 13 4.86 -7.25 -5.22
C LEU A 13 5.56 -6.24 -6.13
N ASN A 14 5.55 -4.95 -5.76
CA ASN A 14 6.13 -3.88 -6.57
C ASN A 14 7.63 -4.07 -6.78
N THR A 15 8.33 -4.55 -5.75
CA THR A 15 9.78 -4.82 -5.81
C THR A 15 10.05 -5.98 -6.76
N ARG A 16 9.29 -7.08 -6.66
CA ARG A 16 9.46 -8.26 -7.51
C ARG A 16 9.18 -7.97 -8.97
N ILE A 17 8.08 -7.31 -9.30
CA ILE A 17 7.73 -7.01 -10.70
C ILE A 17 8.65 -5.96 -11.34
N ALA A 18 9.47 -5.26 -10.55
CA ALA A 18 10.50 -4.33 -11.05
C ALA A 18 11.85 -5.01 -11.32
N MET A 19 12.08 -6.22 -10.78
CA MET A 19 13.36 -6.92 -10.89
C MET A 19 13.37 -7.92 -12.05
N PHE A 20 14.52 -8.06 -12.70
CA PHE A 20 14.75 -9.12 -13.68
C PHE A 20 14.85 -10.50 -12.98
N PRO A 21 14.26 -11.58 -13.53
CA PRO A 21 13.50 -11.65 -14.79
C PRO A 21 11.99 -11.40 -14.62
N ALA A 22 11.52 -11.18 -13.41
CA ALA A 22 10.11 -11.09 -13.09
C ALA A 22 9.41 -9.90 -13.77
N ASN A 23 10.09 -8.81 -14.09
CA ASN A 23 9.55 -7.68 -14.86
C ASN A 23 9.07 -8.06 -16.27
N ILE A 24 9.73 -9.02 -16.93
CA ILE A 24 9.32 -9.52 -18.25
C ILE A 24 8.03 -10.33 -18.13
N VAL A 25 8.01 -11.30 -17.22
CA VAL A 25 6.83 -12.15 -16.97
C VAL A 25 5.66 -11.31 -16.47
N ALA A 26 5.93 -10.33 -15.60
CA ALA A 26 4.95 -9.38 -15.11
C ALA A 26 4.33 -8.56 -16.27
N GLY A 27 5.14 -8.06 -17.20
CA GLY A 27 4.65 -7.37 -18.40
C GLY A 27 3.80 -8.28 -19.30
N MET A 28 4.26 -9.52 -19.54
CA MET A 28 3.55 -10.49 -20.38
C MET A 28 2.19 -10.91 -19.80
N LEU A 29 2.11 -11.06 -18.48
CA LEU A 29 0.87 -11.48 -17.78
C LEU A 29 0.04 -10.29 -17.26
N GLY A 30 0.47 -9.05 -17.52
CA GLY A 30 -0.27 -7.84 -17.15
C GLY A 30 -0.22 -7.47 -15.67
N PHE A 31 0.75 -7.96 -14.90
CA PHE A 31 0.96 -7.54 -13.52
C PHE A 31 1.46 -6.09 -13.47
N LYS A 32 0.83 -5.29 -12.62
CA LYS A 32 1.12 -3.86 -12.43
C LYS A 32 1.43 -3.55 -10.98
N ALA A 33 2.19 -2.47 -10.77
CA ALA A 33 2.44 -1.95 -9.44
C ALA A 33 1.12 -1.55 -8.76
N ARG A 34 1.06 -1.76 -7.45
CA ARG A 34 -0.06 -1.39 -6.60
C ARG A 34 0.34 -0.24 -5.69
N GLU A 35 -0.61 0.61 -5.36
CA GLU A 35 -0.37 1.72 -4.44
C GLU A 35 -0.45 1.25 -2.99
N PHE A 36 0.30 1.90 -2.11
CA PHE A 36 0.20 1.62 -0.68
C PHE A 36 -1.15 2.09 -0.16
N PHE A 37 -1.72 1.34 0.78
CA PHE A 37 -2.90 1.78 1.49
C PHE A 37 -2.51 2.85 2.51
N GLU A 38 -2.97 4.06 2.23
CA GLU A 38 -2.84 5.21 3.11
C GLU A 38 -4.22 5.71 3.50
N VAL A 39 -4.33 6.19 4.74
CA VAL A 39 -5.53 6.90 5.20
C VAL A 39 -5.16 8.37 5.02
N GLU A 40 -5.83 9.04 4.08
CA GLU A 40 -5.61 10.46 3.74
C GLU A 40 -5.73 11.36 4.97
N ASP A 41 -6.53 10.93 5.95
CA ASP A 41 -6.86 11.69 7.13
C ASP A 41 -6.33 11.00 8.40
N ARG A 42 -5.00 11.05 8.61
CA ARG A 42 -4.41 10.70 9.91
C ARG A 42 -4.78 11.72 10.99
N ALA A 43 -5.12 12.95 10.59
CA ALA A 43 -5.45 14.05 11.50
C ALA A 43 -6.84 13.90 12.14
N SER A 44 -7.84 13.35 11.44
CA SER A 44 -9.17 13.11 12.05
C SER A 44 -9.21 11.94 13.04
N VAL A 45 -8.19 11.07 13.05
CA VAL A 45 -8.12 9.92 13.96
C VAL A 45 -7.37 10.27 15.26
N GLU A 46 -6.53 11.30 15.27
CA GLU A 46 -5.73 11.72 16.43
C GLU A 46 -6.30 12.89 17.23
N ASN A 47 -7.29 13.62 16.71
CA ASN A 47 -7.92 14.70 17.47
C ASN A 47 -9.00 14.14 18.39
N PRO A 48 -8.83 14.14 19.73
CA PRO A 48 -9.91 13.77 20.64
C PRO A 48 -11.06 14.75 20.41
N VAL A 49 -12.26 14.20 20.15
CA VAL A 49 -13.48 14.97 19.95
C VAL A 49 -13.65 15.90 21.15
N GLN A 50 -13.48 17.22 20.96
CA GLN A 50 -13.66 18.19 22.04
C GLN A 50 -15.15 18.25 22.37
N VAL A 51 -15.53 17.63 23.48
CA VAL A 51 -16.88 17.75 24.04
C VAL A 51 -16.98 19.15 24.66
N GLN A 52 -17.71 20.05 24.00
CA GLN A 52 -18.12 21.32 24.60
C GLN A 52 -19.38 21.06 25.45
N PHE A 53 -19.31 21.44 26.73
CA PHE A 53 -20.45 21.46 27.66
C PHE A 53 -21.30 22.71 27.45
#